data_AF-A0A8T2CNN7-F1
#
_entry.id   AF-A0A8T2CNN7-F1
#
_cell.length_a   1.000
_cell.length_b   1.000
_cell.length_c   1.000
_cell.angle_alpha   90.00
_cell.angle_beta   90.00
_cell.angle_gamma   90.00
#
_symmetry.space_group_name_H-M   'P 1'
#
loop_
_entity.id
_entity.type
_entity.pdbx_description
1 polymer ?
#
loop_
_entity_poly.entity_id
_entity_poly.type
_entity_poly.pdbx_seq_one_letter_code
_entity_poly.pdbx_strand_id
1 'polypeptide(L)'
;MEQDPILSPSPYDLLFQALSLIPIRHYLIALFLLWTIFFYNFIEFHFLGDAILRYFRCRVNLIYNPDSPLYHGVVSRCRILHGRYVATPWLASPHIQTCFLNFHGLPPVFSYRRQLFLASDGGTIALDWVTNSDVLDGGFQNQSDITKEDTTPIAVVIPGLTSDSSSAYLKHLAYNTAKTGWNVVISNHRGLGGVSVTSDRFYNAGWTEDIRVVLGYLQQKYPRAPLFAIGTSIGANVLVKYLGEEGERTPLRGAVAICSPWDLLIGDRFICRTLKQKLYDKALTIGLQGYAQLHEPQFLRLANWEGIKKSRSIRDFDNHATCLVGKFETVDTYYRKSSSTQYVGNVAVPLLCISALDDPLCTKEAIPWDECRANKNIVLATTNHGGHLAFFEGLTGSSLWWVRATNEFLGALSCSPYMHIQKIEDKRSSGSRKQEPSINQGPYLNIAEDGLVAAVKYEKDTNKTTSKQRGPKPKEDVTKRSFKELCRQTNRSVWWLAYIGVVSSFPLLGMLLNYIFRKKQRPTTTSKS
;
A
#
# COMPACT_ATOMS: atom_id res chain seq x y z
N MET A 1 -33.54 65.38 -30.55
CA MET A 1 -32.31 64.99 -29.81
C MET A 1 -32.77 64.08 -28.69
N GLU A 2 -32.93 62.79 -28.99
CA GLU A 2 -33.07 61.77 -27.97
C GLU A 2 -31.66 61.49 -27.42
N GLN A 3 -31.49 61.71 -26.12
CA GLN A 3 -30.29 61.27 -25.40
C GLN A 3 -30.52 59.81 -25.00
N ASP A 4 -29.77 58.90 -25.62
CA ASP A 4 -29.67 57.52 -25.15
C ASP A 4 -29.07 57.50 -23.73
N PRO A 5 -29.64 56.72 -22.80
CA PRO A 5 -29.08 56.58 -21.47
C PRO A 5 -27.78 55.79 -21.55
N ILE A 6 -26.67 56.42 -21.19
CA ILE A 6 -25.36 55.77 -21.06
C ILE A 6 -25.47 54.73 -19.94
N LEU A 7 -25.72 53.46 -20.32
CA LEU A 7 -25.61 52.33 -19.41
C LEU A 7 -24.13 52.25 -18.97
N SER A 8 -23.86 52.52 -17.70
CA SER A 8 -22.53 52.30 -17.13
C SER A 8 -22.12 50.84 -17.36
N PRO A 9 -20.96 50.56 -17.96
CA PRO A 9 -20.54 49.19 -18.25
C PRO A 9 -20.53 48.38 -16.97
N SER A 10 -21.03 47.13 -17.05
CA SER A 10 -21.09 46.25 -15.89
C SER A 10 -19.69 46.13 -15.29
N PRO A 11 -19.53 46.13 -13.95
CA PRO A 11 -18.23 45.91 -13.31
C PRO A 11 -17.53 44.64 -13.80
N TYR A 12 -18.30 43.62 -14.22
CA TYR A 12 -17.78 42.40 -14.83
C TYR A 12 -17.23 42.63 -16.25
N ASP A 13 -17.84 43.50 -17.05
CA ASP A 13 -17.37 43.81 -18.41
C ASP A 13 -16.04 44.57 -18.36
N LEU A 14 -15.92 45.50 -17.42
CA LEU A 14 -14.66 46.21 -17.16
C LEU A 14 -13.56 45.23 -16.67
N LEU A 15 -13.91 44.26 -15.84
CA LEU A 15 -13.00 43.21 -15.40
C LEU A 15 -12.56 42.32 -16.57
N PHE A 16 -13.48 41.87 -17.43
CA PHE A 16 -13.15 41.04 -18.60
C PHE A 16 -12.30 41.79 -19.62
N GLN A 17 -12.56 43.09 -19.85
CA GLN A 17 -11.70 43.93 -20.68
C GLN A 17 -10.31 44.10 -20.06
N ALA A 18 -10.21 44.34 -18.75
CA ALA A 18 -8.92 44.42 -18.07
C ALA A 18 -8.13 43.11 -18.16
N LEU A 19 -8.82 41.96 -18.05
CA LEU A 19 -8.21 40.63 -18.19
C LEU A 19 -7.76 40.34 -19.63
N SER A 20 -8.51 40.78 -20.65
CA SER A 20 -8.15 40.55 -22.06
C SER A 20 -6.93 41.37 -22.51
N LEU A 21 -6.64 42.49 -21.83
CA LEU A 21 -5.45 43.31 -22.05
C LEU A 21 -4.17 42.65 -21.52
N ILE A 22 -4.26 41.67 -20.62
CA ILE A 22 -3.09 40.94 -20.11
C ILE A 22 -2.56 40.01 -21.21
N PRO A 23 -1.28 40.13 -21.60
CA PRO A 23 -0.72 39.26 -22.64
C PRO A 23 -0.79 37.78 -22.25
N ILE A 24 -1.21 36.91 -23.18
CA ILE A 24 -1.39 35.45 -22.99
C ILE A 24 -0.19 34.79 -22.29
N ARG A 25 1.05 35.25 -22.58
CA ARG A 25 2.27 34.78 -21.91
C ARG A 25 2.21 34.84 -20.38
N HIS A 26 1.56 35.84 -19.79
CA HIS A 26 1.45 35.96 -18.33
C HIS A 26 0.48 34.93 -17.76
N TYR A 27 -0.63 34.64 -18.45
CA TYR A 27 -1.51 33.54 -18.07
C TYR A 27 -0.81 32.19 -18.14
N LEU A 28 -0.01 31.96 -19.19
CA LEU A 28 0.78 30.73 -19.31
C LEU A 28 1.82 30.62 -18.19
N ILE A 29 2.51 31.71 -17.83
CA ILE A 29 3.45 31.73 -16.71
C ILE A 29 2.73 31.50 -15.38
N ALA A 30 1.60 32.18 -15.13
CA ALA A 30 0.81 32.01 -13.91
C ALA A 30 0.29 30.57 -13.79
N LEU A 31 -0.23 30.00 -14.88
CA LEU A 31 -0.67 28.61 -14.96
C LEU A 31 0.50 27.67 -14.69
N PHE A 32 1.66 27.89 -15.30
CA PHE A 32 2.87 27.09 -15.05
C PHE A 32 3.31 27.15 -13.57
N LEU A 33 3.28 28.33 -12.95
CA LEU A 33 3.59 28.51 -11.53
C LEU A 33 2.58 27.77 -10.65
N LEU A 34 1.28 27.91 -10.92
CA LEU A 34 0.22 27.20 -10.21
C LEU A 34 0.37 25.68 -10.34
N TRP A 35 0.65 25.16 -11.55
CA TRP A 35 0.93 23.74 -11.76
C TRP A 35 2.18 23.29 -11.03
N THR A 36 3.25 24.09 -11.04
CA THR A 36 4.48 23.75 -10.30
C THR A 36 4.22 23.66 -8.80
N ILE A 37 3.47 24.61 -8.24
CA ILE A 37 3.03 24.60 -6.83
C ILE A 37 2.14 23.38 -6.56
N PHE A 38 1.22 23.04 -7.46
CA PHE A 38 0.35 21.88 -7.34
C PHE A 38 1.13 20.55 -7.38
N PHE A 39 2.00 20.34 -8.37
CA PHE A 39 2.82 19.13 -8.47
C PHE A 39 3.76 18.97 -7.27
N TYR A 40 4.36 20.07 -6.80
CA TYR A 40 5.26 20.02 -5.65
C TYR A 40 4.52 19.72 -4.34
N ASN A 41 3.40 20.37 -4.05
CA ASN A 41 2.72 20.24 -2.75
C ASN A 41 1.65 19.15 -2.71
N PHE A 42 0.91 18.96 -3.80
CA PHE A 42 -0.19 18.01 -3.86
C PHE A 42 0.29 16.63 -4.30
N ILE A 43 1.04 16.56 -5.41
CA ILE A 43 1.59 15.30 -5.91
C ILE A 43 2.89 14.91 -5.19
N GLU A 44 3.49 15.80 -4.39
CA GLU A 44 4.76 15.52 -3.69
C GLU A 44 5.87 15.15 -4.68
N PHE A 45 5.85 15.77 -5.86
CA PHE A 45 6.84 15.53 -6.89
C PHE A 45 8.03 16.47 -6.72
N HIS A 46 9.00 16.05 -5.90
CA HIS A 46 10.16 16.85 -5.53
C HIS A 46 11.38 16.58 -6.43
N PHE A 47 11.19 16.36 -7.74
CA PHE A 47 12.27 15.92 -8.66
C PHE A 47 13.59 16.68 -8.52
N LEU A 48 13.56 18.01 -8.46
CA LEU A 48 14.77 18.83 -8.35
C LEU A 48 15.42 18.71 -6.97
N GLY A 49 14.62 18.69 -5.89
CA GLY A 49 15.10 18.48 -4.53
C GLY A 49 15.67 17.08 -4.34
N ASP A 50 14.98 16.07 -4.85
CA ASP A 50 15.37 14.66 -4.74
C ASP A 50 16.60 14.35 -5.60
N ALA A 51 16.74 14.99 -6.77
CA ALA A 51 17.90 14.85 -7.63
C ALA A 51 19.15 15.50 -7.01
N ILE A 52 19.00 16.73 -6.50
CA ILE A 52 20.12 17.49 -5.90
C ILE A 52 20.54 16.88 -4.56
N LEU A 53 19.59 16.50 -3.70
CA LEU A 53 19.85 15.92 -2.38
C LEU A 53 20.10 14.40 -2.42
N ARG A 54 20.08 13.79 -3.60
CA ARG A 54 20.17 12.33 -3.81
C ARG A 54 19.12 11.56 -3.00
N TYR A 55 17.98 12.19 -2.72
CA TYR A 55 16.89 11.65 -1.90
C TYR A 55 16.24 10.41 -2.54
N PHE A 56 16.32 10.31 -3.88
CA PHE A 56 16.02 9.08 -4.62
C PHE A 56 16.74 7.84 -4.09
N ARG A 57 17.93 8.00 -3.49
CA ARG A 57 18.77 6.91 -2.96
C ARG A 57 18.56 6.77 -1.46
N CYS A 58 17.53 6.04 -1.08
CA CYS A 58 17.22 5.78 0.32
C CYS A 58 17.98 4.57 0.84
N ARG A 59 18.69 4.74 1.96
CA ARG A 59 19.13 3.59 2.76
C ARG A 59 17.91 2.96 3.39
N VAL A 60 17.88 1.63 3.39
CA VAL A 60 16.90 0.88 4.15
C VAL A 60 17.26 1.01 5.63
N ASN A 61 16.32 1.43 6.45
CA ASN A 61 16.48 1.45 7.89
C ASN A 61 15.94 0.12 8.45
N LEU A 62 16.74 -0.55 9.27
CA LEU A 62 16.40 -1.84 9.87
C LEU A 62 16.19 -1.68 11.37
N ILE A 63 15.07 -2.17 11.87
CA ILE A 63 14.71 -2.19 13.28
C ILE A 63 14.49 -3.63 13.67
N TYR A 64 15.22 -4.05 14.69
CA TYR A 64 15.26 -5.42 15.17
C TYR A 64 15.77 -5.43 16.62
N ASN A 65 15.52 -6.53 17.31
CA ASN A 65 16.10 -6.77 18.62
C ASN A 65 17.62 -7.03 18.48
N PRO A 66 18.51 -6.39 19.25
CA PRO A 66 19.96 -6.63 19.19
C PRO A 66 20.37 -8.10 19.35
N ASP A 67 19.59 -8.89 20.09
CA ASP A 67 19.81 -10.32 20.31
C ASP A 67 19.06 -11.21 19.29
N SER A 68 18.55 -10.64 18.20
CA SER A 68 17.75 -11.37 17.22
C SER A 68 18.60 -12.40 16.46
N PRO A 69 18.34 -13.72 16.63
CA PRO A 69 19.01 -14.74 15.84
C PRO A 69 18.62 -14.64 14.37
N LEU A 70 17.39 -14.19 14.08
CA LEU A 70 16.93 -13.91 12.71
C LEU A 70 17.80 -12.86 12.03
N TYR A 71 18.07 -11.74 12.71
CA TYR A 71 18.87 -10.68 12.13
C TYR A 71 20.29 -11.17 11.84
N HIS A 72 20.99 -11.69 12.86
CA HIS A 72 22.39 -12.09 12.74
C HIS A 72 22.59 -13.28 11.80
N GLY A 73 21.63 -14.21 11.80
CA GLY A 73 21.69 -15.44 11.03
C GLY A 73 21.28 -15.32 9.57
N VAL A 74 20.30 -14.45 9.28
CA VAL A 74 19.64 -14.37 7.96
C VAL A 74 19.75 -12.97 7.39
N VAL A 75 19.16 -11.97 8.06
CA VAL A 75 19.02 -10.62 7.47
C VAL A 75 20.37 -9.94 7.24
N SER A 76 21.35 -10.16 8.13
CA SER A 76 22.73 -9.67 8.00
C SER A 76 23.39 -10.05 6.67
N ARG A 77 22.95 -11.14 6.04
CA ARG A 77 23.45 -11.66 4.77
C ARG A 77 22.67 -11.15 3.56
N CYS A 78 21.51 -10.53 3.78
CA CYS A 78 20.68 -9.95 2.73
C CYS A 78 21.27 -8.60 2.27
N ARG A 79 21.89 -8.59 1.09
CA ARG A 79 22.58 -7.43 0.53
C ARG A 79 21.59 -6.34 0.10
N ILE A 80 20.40 -6.72 -0.34
CA ILE A 80 19.35 -5.78 -0.78
C ILE A 80 18.85 -4.98 0.41
N LEU A 81 18.63 -5.64 1.55
CA LEU A 81 18.18 -5.01 2.80
C LEU A 81 19.23 -4.11 3.45
N HIS A 82 20.52 -4.37 3.22
CA HIS A 82 21.62 -3.47 3.65
C HIS A 82 22.00 -2.44 2.57
N GLY A 83 21.39 -2.54 1.40
CA GLY A 83 21.67 -1.72 0.24
C GLY A 83 20.93 -0.38 0.26
N ARG A 84 20.76 0.17 -0.94
CA ARG A 84 19.94 1.35 -1.17
C ARG A 84 18.80 0.99 -2.11
N TYR A 85 17.60 1.40 -1.74
CA TYR A 85 16.49 1.49 -2.68
C TYR A 85 16.66 2.79 -3.48
N VAL A 86 16.57 2.69 -4.81
CA VAL A 86 16.61 3.84 -5.71
C VAL A 86 15.29 3.92 -6.46
N ALA A 87 14.41 4.82 -6.02
CA ALA A 87 13.12 5.02 -6.67
C ALA A 87 13.31 5.46 -8.13
N THR A 88 12.49 4.92 -9.02
CA THR A 88 12.45 5.35 -10.43
C THR A 88 12.22 6.87 -10.50
N PRO A 89 13.14 7.68 -11.05
CA PRO A 89 13.10 9.14 -10.88
C PRO A 89 11.83 9.83 -11.39
N TRP A 90 11.19 9.31 -12.43
CA TRP A 90 9.93 9.85 -12.96
C TRP A 90 8.69 9.32 -12.22
N LEU A 91 8.87 8.38 -11.28
CA LEU A 91 7.87 7.89 -10.32
C LEU A 91 8.21 8.31 -8.88
N ALA A 92 9.00 9.37 -8.70
CA ALA A 92 9.47 9.85 -7.39
C ALA A 92 8.36 10.06 -6.35
N SER A 93 7.18 10.44 -6.84
CA SER A 93 6.03 10.74 -6.00
C SER A 93 5.38 9.45 -5.51
N PRO A 94 5.06 9.33 -4.21
CA PRO A 94 4.33 8.17 -3.68
C PRO A 94 3.00 7.97 -4.39
N HIS A 95 2.35 9.07 -4.79
CA HIS A 95 1.07 9.05 -5.48
C HIS A 95 1.19 8.55 -6.92
N ILE A 96 2.13 9.11 -7.70
CA ILE A 96 2.36 8.70 -9.08
C ILE A 96 2.77 7.22 -9.11
N GLN A 97 3.65 6.80 -8.21
CA GLN A 97 4.13 5.44 -8.12
C GLN A 97 2.99 4.44 -7.82
N THR A 98 2.16 4.76 -6.82
CA THR A 98 1.00 3.96 -6.44
C THR A 98 -0.04 3.89 -7.57
N CYS A 99 -0.32 5.00 -8.25
CA CYS A 99 -1.22 5.02 -9.40
C CYS A 99 -0.65 4.22 -10.58
N PHE A 100 0.64 4.37 -10.87
CA PHE A 100 1.31 3.66 -11.95
C PHE A 100 1.23 2.14 -11.75
N LEU A 101 1.41 1.64 -10.52
CA LEU A 101 1.25 0.22 -10.22
C LEU A 101 -0.15 -0.30 -10.59
N ASN A 102 -1.19 0.46 -10.28
CA ASN A 102 -2.58 0.05 -10.50
C ASN A 102 -2.99 0.10 -11.98
N PHE A 103 -2.50 1.07 -12.76
CA PHE A 103 -2.93 1.24 -14.16
C PHE A 103 -1.95 0.68 -15.19
N HIS A 104 -0.65 0.72 -14.90
CA HIS A 104 0.43 0.47 -15.86
C HIS A 104 1.61 -0.27 -15.24
N GLY A 105 1.43 -1.06 -14.17
CA GLY A 105 2.52 -1.66 -13.41
C GLY A 105 3.42 -2.66 -14.15
N LEU A 106 3.34 -2.76 -15.48
CA LEU A 106 4.13 -3.60 -16.38
C LEU A 106 4.38 -5.02 -15.83
N PRO A 107 3.34 -5.75 -15.43
CA PRO A 107 3.53 -7.09 -14.87
C PRO A 107 4.05 -8.07 -15.93
N PRO A 108 4.86 -9.06 -15.53
CA PRO A 108 5.20 -10.18 -16.39
C PRO A 108 3.94 -10.92 -16.88
N VAL A 109 4.03 -11.49 -18.09
CA VAL A 109 2.95 -12.26 -18.70
C VAL A 109 3.18 -13.75 -18.45
N PHE A 110 2.25 -14.37 -17.75
CA PHE A 110 2.19 -15.81 -17.48
C PHE A 110 0.75 -16.18 -17.08
N SER A 111 0.47 -17.47 -16.98
CA SER A 111 -0.84 -18.00 -16.58
C SER A 111 -0.73 -18.73 -15.25
N TYR A 112 -1.77 -18.63 -14.42
CA TYR A 112 -1.89 -19.43 -13.21
C TYR A 112 -2.64 -20.73 -13.48
N ARG A 113 -2.28 -21.78 -12.75
CA ARG A 113 -3.12 -22.97 -12.61
C ARG A 113 -4.05 -22.81 -11.42
N ARG A 114 -5.34 -22.71 -11.67
CA ARG A 114 -6.35 -22.56 -10.62
C ARG A 114 -6.71 -23.89 -9.98
N GLN A 115 -6.75 -23.90 -8.66
CA GLN A 115 -7.36 -24.93 -7.84
C GLN A 115 -8.45 -24.29 -6.97
N LEU A 116 -9.64 -24.90 -6.93
CA LEU A 116 -10.69 -24.49 -6.00
C LEU A 116 -10.54 -25.26 -4.70
N PHE A 117 -10.39 -24.53 -3.60
CA PHE A 117 -10.38 -25.08 -2.25
C PHE A 117 -11.76 -24.88 -1.62
N LEU A 118 -12.37 -25.97 -1.16
CA LEU A 118 -13.65 -25.96 -0.47
C LEU A 118 -13.40 -25.96 1.05
N ALA A 119 -13.79 -24.87 1.71
CA ALA A 119 -13.77 -24.75 3.15
C ALA A 119 -14.94 -25.55 3.78
N SER A 120 -14.79 -25.92 5.04
CA SER A 120 -15.79 -26.74 5.78
C SER A 120 -17.14 -26.05 5.95
N ASP A 121 -17.21 -24.73 5.80
CA ASP A 121 -18.44 -23.94 5.84
C ASP A 121 -19.14 -23.84 4.47
N GLY A 122 -18.69 -24.61 3.47
CA GLY A 122 -19.19 -24.59 2.10
C GLY A 122 -18.63 -23.44 1.25
N GLY A 123 -17.74 -22.61 1.82
CA GLY A 123 -17.09 -21.52 1.10
C GLY A 123 -16.02 -21.99 0.14
N THR A 124 -15.88 -21.28 -0.98
CA THR A 124 -14.87 -21.58 -2.01
C THR A 124 -13.78 -20.51 -2.02
N ILE A 125 -12.53 -20.96 -2.03
CA ILE A 125 -11.33 -20.12 -2.10
C ILE A 125 -10.56 -20.51 -3.36
N ALA A 126 -10.22 -19.54 -4.20
CA ALA A 126 -9.40 -19.78 -5.39
C ALA A 126 -7.91 -19.78 -5.02
N LEU A 127 -7.24 -20.91 -5.22
CA LEU A 127 -5.80 -21.06 -5.08
C LEU A 127 -5.16 -21.02 -6.47
N ASP A 128 -4.46 -19.95 -6.81
CA ASP A 128 -3.82 -19.76 -8.11
C ASP A 128 -2.33 -20.09 -8.03
N TRP A 129 -1.95 -21.19 -8.65
CA TRP A 129 -0.59 -21.74 -8.60
C TRP A 129 0.26 -21.25 -9.76
N VAL A 130 1.55 -21.02 -9.48
CA VAL A 130 2.60 -20.86 -10.49
C VAL A 130 3.89 -21.49 -9.98
N THR A 131 4.56 -22.23 -10.86
CA THR A 131 5.79 -22.96 -10.59
C THR A 131 6.92 -22.45 -11.49
N ASN A 132 8.13 -22.97 -11.27
CA ASN A 132 9.29 -22.58 -12.08
C ASN A 132 9.12 -22.92 -13.57
N SER A 133 8.55 -24.08 -13.89
CA SER A 133 8.28 -24.50 -15.28
C SER A 133 7.27 -23.59 -15.97
N ASP A 134 6.26 -23.09 -15.24
CA ASP A 134 5.24 -22.20 -15.80
C ASP A 134 5.81 -20.85 -16.28
N VAL A 135 6.93 -20.40 -15.72
CA VAL A 135 7.54 -19.10 -16.04
C VAL A 135 8.77 -19.18 -16.94
N LEU A 136 9.43 -20.34 -17.03
CA LEU A 136 10.61 -20.54 -17.87
C LEU A 136 10.28 -21.12 -19.25
N ASP A 137 9.32 -22.05 -19.35
CA ASP A 137 9.15 -22.85 -20.57
C ASP A 137 8.14 -22.27 -21.58
N GLY A 138 7.54 -21.10 -21.32
CA GLY A 138 6.77 -20.34 -22.32
C GLY A 138 5.55 -21.04 -22.95
N GLY A 139 5.27 -22.31 -22.67
CA GLY A 139 4.15 -23.05 -23.22
C GLY A 139 4.17 -24.54 -22.89
N PHE A 140 3.06 -25.03 -22.34
CA PHE A 140 2.41 -26.33 -22.58
C PHE A 140 3.28 -27.59 -22.80
N GLN A 141 4.40 -27.78 -22.11
CA GLN A 141 5.13 -29.05 -22.15
C GLN A 141 5.53 -29.48 -20.73
N ASN A 142 5.01 -30.64 -20.33
CA ASN A 142 5.24 -31.40 -19.10
C ASN A 142 4.93 -30.68 -17.77
N GLN A 143 3.64 -30.63 -17.45
CA GLN A 143 3.12 -30.30 -16.12
C GLN A 143 3.64 -31.32 -15.11
N SER A 144 4.71 -31.01 -14.39
CA SER A 144 5.08 -31.76 -13.20
C SER A 144 4.12 -31.40 -12.08
N ASP A 145 3.15 -32.26 -11.81
CA ASP A 145 2.35 -32.14 -10.59
C ASP A 145 3.27 -32.17 -9.37
N ILE A 146 3.08 -31.21 -8.45
CA ILE A 146 3.77 -31.20 -7.15
C ILE A 146 3.39 -32.51 -6.44
N THR A 147 4.37 -33.37 -6.20
CA THR A 147 4.18 -34.65 -5.53
C THR A 147 4.26 -34.48 -4.01
N LYS A 148 3.89 -35.51 -3.24
CA LYS A 148 3.99 -35.46 -1.76
C LYS A 148 5.44 -35.47 -1.29
N GLU A 149 6.32 -36.01 -2.12
CA GLU A 149 7.75 -36.16 -1.89
C GLU A 149 8.54 -34.90 -2.24
N ASP A 150 7.92 -33.95 -2.94
CA ASP A 150 8.52 -32.68 -3.31
C ASP A 150 8.93 -31.89 -2.07
N THR A 151 10.16 -31.38 -2.09
CA THR A 151 10.77 -30.58 -1.02
C THR A 151 10.89 -29.11 -1.41
N THR A 152 10.44 -28.76 -2.62
CA THR A 152 10.43 -27.40 -3.13
C THR A 152 9.59 -26.50 -2.22
N PRO A 153 10.15 -25.39 -1.71
CA PRO A 153 9.40 -24.47 -0.86
C PRO A 153 8.13 -23.93 -1.52
N ILE A 154 7.07 -23.79 -0.72
CA ILE A 154 5.81 -23.19 -1.15
C ILE A 154 5.66 -21.81 -0.52
N ALA A 155 5.58 -20.77 -1.35
CA ALA A 155 5.23 -19.41 -0.95
C ALA A 155 3.72 -19.18 -1.09
N VAL A 156 3.01 -19.13 0.04
CA VAL A 156 1.59 -18.82 0.13
C VAL A 156 1.40 -17.31 0.20
N VAL A 157 0.80 -16.72 -0.83
CA VAL A 157 0.62 -15.27 -0.94
C VAL A 157 -0.80 -14.88 -0.58
N ILE A 158 -0.95 -13.91 0.31
CA ILE A 158 -2.23 -13.38 0.80
C ILE A 158 -2.40 -11.96 0.24
N PRO A 159 -3.32 -11.75 -0.72
CA PRO A 159 -3.54 -10.47 -1.39
C PRO A 159 -3.98 -9.33 -0.46
N GLY A 160 -3.85 -8.10 -0.96
CA GLY A 160 -4.44 -6.91 -0.34
C GLY A 160 -5.95 -6.80 -0.49
N LEU A 161 -6.49 -5.65 -0.05
CA LEU A 161 -7.92 -5.35 -0.10
C LEU A 161 -8.45 -5.36 -1.54
N THR A 162 -9.56 -6.05 -1.80
CA THR A 162 -10.24 -6.09 -3.11
C THR A 162 -9.32 -6.46 -4.28
N SER A 163 -8.23 -7.17 -4.00
CA SER A 163 -7.19 -7.54 -4.95
C SER A 163 -7.14 -9.06 -5.10
N ASP A 164 -6.76 -9.52 -6.28
CA ASP A 164 -6.61 -10.94 -6.61
C ASP A 164 -5.34 -11.19 -7.42
N SER A 165 -5.07 -12.46 -7.73
CA SER A 165 -3.91 -12.94 -8.48
C SER A 165 -3.63 -12.21 -9.81
N SER A 166 -4.62 -11.51 -10.39
CA SER A 166 -4.45 -10.73 -11.62
C SER A 166 -3.69 -9.41 -11.42
N SER A 167 -3.60 -8.94 -10.18
CA SER A 167 -3.02 -7.64 -9.80
C SER A 167 -1.52 -7.56 -10.14
N ALA A 168 -1.08 -6.40 -10.64
CA ALA A 168 0.27 -6.25 -11.18
C ALA A 168 1.38 -6.59 -10.18
N TYR A 169 1.24 -6.14 -8.92
CA TYR A 169 2.23 -6.42 -7.87
C TYR A 169 2.31 -7.92 -7.51
N LEU A 170 1.18 -8.63 -7.52
CA LEU A 170 1.16 -10.08 -7.29
C LEU A 170 1.77 -10.83 -8.46
N LYS A 171 1.55 -10.39 -9.70
CA LYS A 171 2.22 -10.97 -10.87
C LYS A 171 3.73 -10.77 -10.82
N HIS A 172 4.21 -9.59 -10.44
CA HIS A 172 5.64 -9.35 -10.21
C HIS A 172 6.19 -10.28 -9.14
N LEU A 173 5.51 -10.38 -8.00
CA LEU A 173 5.93 -11.27 -6.91
C LEU A 173 5.97 -12.72 -7.38
N ALA A 174 4.84 -13.25 -7.85
CA ALA A 174 4.69 -14.65 -8.20
C ALA A 174 5.63 -15.08 -9.32
N TYR A 175 5.78 -14.27 -10.38
CA TYR A 175 6.73 -14.55 -11.46
C TYR A 175 8.17 -14.59 -10.96
N ASN A 176 8.61 -13.58 -10.21
CA ASN A 176 10.01 -13.51 -9.77
C ASN A 176 10.33 -14.55 -8.70
N THR A 177 9.39 -14.87 -7.80
CA THR A 177 9.57 -15.94 -6.81
C THR A 177 9.58 -17.31 -7.48
N ALA A 178 8.65 -17.59 -8.39
CA ALA A 178 8.65 -18.84 -9.16
C ALA A 178 9.92 -19.03 -9.99
N LYS A 179 10.44 -17.95 -10.59
CA LYS A 179 11.70 -17.95 -11.34
C LYS A 179 12.92 -18.34 -10.48
N THR A 180 12.85 -18.16 -9.16
CA THR A 180 13.89 -18.61 -8.21
C THR A 180 13.76 -20.08 -7.78
N GLY A 181 12.82 -20.83 -8.39
CA GLY A 181 12.63 -22.26 -8.11
C GLY A 181 11.62 -22.56 -7.02
N TRP A 182 10.79 -21.59 -6.63
CA TRP A 182 9.76 -21.78 -5.59
C TRP A 182 8.41 -22.12 -6.21
N ASN A 183 7.60 -22.91 -5.50
CA ASN A 183 6.20 -23.07 -5.83
C ASN A 183 5.43 -21.90 -5.20
N VAL A 184 4.66 -21.14 -5.98
CA VAL A 184 3.89 -20.00 -5.47
C VAL A 184 2.41 -20.31 -5.58
N VAL A 185 1.66 -20.03 -4.52
CA VAL A 185 0.20 -20.11 -4.52
C VAL A 185 -0.39 -18.82 -4.00
N ILE A 186 -1.17 -18.14 -4.85
CA ILE A 186 -1.98 -17.00 -4.43
C ILE A 186 -3.27 -17.54 -3.81
N SER A 187 -3.45 -17.33 -2.51
CA SER A 187 -4.69 -17.65 -1.81
C SER A 187 -5.61 -16.44 -1.91
N ASN A 188 -6.46 -16.41 -2.95
CA ASN A 188 -7.38 -15.29 -3.15
C ASN A 188 -8.41 -15.26 -2.02
N HIS A 189 -8.79 -14.05 -1.58
CA HIS A 189 -9.88 -13.93 -0.61
C HIS A 189 -11.21 -14.41 -1.18
N ARG A 190 -12.14 -14.81 -0.31
CA ARG A 190 -13.49 -15.26 -0.70
C ARG A 190 -14.18 -14.22 -1.57
N GLY A 191 -14.75 -14.65 -2.69
CA GLY A 191 -15.44 -13.76 -3.62
C GLY A 191 -14.52 -13.00 -4.59
N LEU A 192 -13.22 -13.28 -4.59
CA LEU A 192 -12.24 -12.69 -5.51
C LEU A 192 -11.58 -13.76 -6.37
N GLY A 193 -10.77 -13.32 -7.34
CA GLY A 193 -10.16 -14.21 -8.32
C GLY A 193 -11.19 -14.81 -9.27
N GLY A 194 -12.33 -14.16 -9.51
CA GLY A 194 -13.36 -14.68 -10.42
C GLY A 194 -14.16 -15.88 -9.88
N VAL A 195 -14.14 -16.10 -8.56
CA VAL A 195 -14.99 -17.08 -7.87
C VAL A 195 -15.98 -16.35 -6.99
N SER A 196 -17.27 -16.68 -7.11
CA SER A 196 -18.34 -16.09 -6.30
C SER A 196 -18.27 -16.56 -4.83
N VAL A 197 -18.80 -15.76 -3.92
CA VAL A 197 -18.96 -16.18 -2.52
C VAL A 197 -20.01 -17.30 -2.44
N THR A 198 -19.61 -18.49 -1.96
CA THR A 198 -20.49 -19.68 -1.86
C THR A 198 -20.97 -19.98 -0.43
N SER A 199 -20.63 -19.13 0.54
CA SER A 199 -20.98 -19.27 1.96
C SER A 199 -21.34 -17.93 2.59
N ASP A 200 -21.94 -17.91 3.77
CA ASP A 200 -22.26 -16.67 4.50
C ASP A 200 -21.04 -16.04 5.21
N ARG A 201 -19.84 -16.55 4.92
CA ARG A 201 -18.57 -16.02 5.41
C ARG A 201 -17.87 -15.22 4.33
N PHE A 202 -17.46 -14.01 4.69
CA PHE A 202 -16.71 -13.08 3.87
C PHE A 202 -15.36 -12.81 4.52
N TYR A 203 -14.35 -12.51 3.71
CA TYR A 203 -13.07 -12.06 4.23
C TYR A 203 -13.21 -10.64 4.80
N ASN A 204 -12.36 -10.30 5.76
CA ASN A 204 -12.18 -8.96 6.28
C ASN A 204 -10.78 -8.84 6.89
N ALA A 205 -10.40 -7.66 7.38
CA ALA A 205 -9.05 -7.41 7.87
C ALA A 205 -8.64 -8.25 9.10
N GLY A 206 -9.60 -8.86 9.80
CA GLY A 206 -9.38 -9.72 10.96
C GLY A 206 -9.58 -11.21 10.70
N TRP A 207 -9.94 -11.62 9.48
CA TRP A 207 -10.35 -12.99 9.15
C TRP A 207 -9.14 -13.92 8.91
N THR A 208 -8.64 -14.53 9.98
CA THR A 208 -7.46 -15.43 9.94
C THR A 208 -7.80 -16.87 9.62
N GLU A 209 -9.09 -17.25 9.65
CA GLU A 209 -9.52 -18.64 9.50
C GLU A 209 -9.21 -19.21 8.12
N ASP A 210 -9.38 -18.42 7.06
CA ASP A 210 -9.08 -18.88 5.70
C ASP A 210 -7.59 -19.23 5.54
N ILE A 211 -6.69 -18.45 6.14
CA ILE A 211 -5.26 -18.77 6.17
C ILE A 211 -5.03 -20.07 6.92
N ARG A 212 -5.64 -20.24 8.10
CA ARG A 212 -5.48 -21.43 8.94
C ARG A 212 -5.86 -22.72 8.20
N VAL A 213 -7.02 -22.73 7.55
CA VAL A 213 -7.50 -23.92 6.83
C VAL A 213 -6.71 -24.19 5.55
N VAL A 214 -6.31 -23.16 4.81
CA VAL A 214 -5.50 -23.31 3.60
C VAL A 214 -4.10 -23.83 3.96
N LEU A 215 -3.44 -23.28 4.98
CA LEU A 215 -2.14 -23.76 5.42
C LEU A 215 -2.19 -25.19 5.95
N GLY A 216 -3.22 -25.54 6.72
CA GLY A 216 -3.43 -26.92 7.18
C GLY A 216 -3.61 -27.90 6.01
N TYR A 217 -4.40 -27.51 5.00
CA TYR A 217 -4.58 -28.28 3.78
C TYR A 217 -3.26 -28.47 3.01
N LEU A 218 -2.50 -27.39 2.81
CA LEU A 218 -1.23 -27.44 2.09
C LEU A 218 -0.18 -28.27 2.83
N GLN A 219 -0.10 -28.17 4.15
CA GLN A 219 0.80 -28.98 4.97
C GLN A 219 0.45 -30.46 4.88
N GLN A 220 -0.85 -30.81 4.90
CA GLN A 220 -1.28 -32.21 4.76
C GLN A 220 -1.02 -32.75 3.35
N LYS A 221 -1.24 -31.92 2.32
CA LYS A 221 -1.08 -32.32 0.92
C LYS A 221 0.39 -32.41 0.49
N TYR A 222 1.23 -31.51 0.99
CA TYR A 222 2.65 -31.39 0.65
C TYR A 222 3.52 -31.42 1.93
N PRO A 223 3.55 -32.55 2.66
CA PRO A 223 4.15 -32.62 3.99
C PRO A 223 5.66 -32.38 4.02
N ARG A 224 6.34 -32.58 2.88
CA ARG A 224 7.80 -32.41 2.74
C ARG A 224 8.19 -31.03 2.25
N ALA A 225 7.26 -30.25 1.71
CA ALA A 225 7.50 -28.91 1.22
C ALA A 225 7.42 -27.89 2.37
N PRO A 226 8.47 -27.10 2.63
CA PRO A 226 8.42 -26.06 3.65
C PRO A 226 7.48 -24.93 3.21
N LEU A 227 6.55 -24.55 4.08
CA LEU A 227 5.59 -23.48 3.81
C LEU A 227 6.12 -22.14 4.31
N PHE A 228 6.02 -21.12 3.46
CA PHE A 228 6.28 -19.72 3.79
C PHE A 228 5.08 -18.87 3.41
N ALA A 229 4.88 -17.74 4.07
CA ALA A 229 3.75 -16.85 3.77
C ALA A 229 4.20 -15.43 3.41
N ILE A 230 3.53 -14.81 2.45
CA ILE A 230 3.77 -13.42 2.06
C ILE A 230 2.43 -12.69 2.07
N GLY A 231 2.26 -11.72 2.95
CA GLY A 231 1.06 -10.88 3.01
C GLY A 231 1.37 -9.49 2.48
N THR A 232 0.43 -8.92 1.71
CA THR A 232 0.54 -7.55 1.19
C THR A 232 -0.64 -6.69 1.65
N SER A 233 -0.40 -5.45 2.09
CA SER A 233 -1.47 -4.52 2.52
C SER A 233 -2.38 -5.14 3.59
N ILE A 234 -3.70 -5.17 3.40
CA ILE A 234 -4.63 -5.86 4.31
C ILE A 234 -4.28 -7.34 4.48
N GLY A 235 -3.78 -8.03 3.46
CA GLY A 235 -3.29 -9.41 3.59
C GLY A 235 -2.08 -9.53 4.51
N ALA A 236 -1.22 -8.50 4.58
CA ALA A 236 -0.12 -8.43 5.55
C ALA A 236 -0.64 -8.29 6.98
N ASN A 237 -1.68 -7.48 7.18
CA ASN A 237 -2.34 -7.36 8.49
C ASN A 237 -2.96 -8.69 8.94
N VAL A 238 -3.72 -9.35 8.06
CA VAL A 238 -4.32 -10.66 8.39
C VAL A 238 -3.22 -11.69 8.70
N LEU A 239 -2.13 -11.71 7.91
CA LEU A 239 -1.00 -12.62 8.14
C LEU A 239 -0.35 -12.39 9.51
N VAL A 240 0.01 -11.15 9.86
CA VAL A 240 0.67 -10.86 11.15
C VAL A 240 -0.26 -11.19 12.31
N LYS A 241 -1.55 -10.88 12.20
CA LYS A 241 -2.56 -11.29 13.18
C LYS A 241 -2.60 -12.81 13.36
N TYR A 242 -2.67 -13.57 12.26
CA TYR A 242 -2.62 -15.03 12.27
C TYR A 242 -1.35 -15.56 12.96
N LEU A 243 -0.18 -14.99 12.65
CA LEU A 243 1.09 -15.40 13.25
C LEU A 243 1.13 -15.19 14.77
N GLY A 244 0.55 -14.09 15.27
CA GLY A 244 0.47 -13.85 16.71
C GLY A 244 -0.65 -14.62 17.43
N GLU A 245 -1.69 -15.07 16.72
CA GLU A 245 -2.70 -16.00 17.25
C GLU A 245 -2.17 -17.44 17.36
N GLU A 246 -1.42 -17.88 16.36
CA GLU A 246 -0.88 -19.25 16.33
C GLU A 246 0.40 -19.40 17.15
N GLY A 247 1.26 -18.37 17.16
CA GLY A 247 2.56 -18.42 17.79
C GLY A 247 3.40 -19.58 17.22
N GLU A 248 3.93 -20.43 18.09
CA GLU A 248 4.80 -21.55 17.71
C GLU A 248 4.05 -22.70 16.98
N ARG A 249 2.72 -22.70 17.02
CA ARG A 249 1.88 -23.76 16.43
C ARG A 249 1.72 -23.62 14.92
N THR A 250 2.08 -22.48 14.33
CA THR A 250 1.96 -22.29 12.89
C THR A 250 2.87 -23.26 12.12
N PRO A 251 2.43 -23.80 10.97
CA PRO A 251 3.27 -24.66 10.13
C PRO A 251 4.29 -23.86 9.29
N LEU A 252 4.22 -22.52 9.31
CA LEU A 252 5.07 -21.66 8.50
C LEU A 252 6.51 -21.66 9.02
N ARG A 253 7.47 -21.82 8.09
CA ARG A 253 8.91 -21.74 8.36
C ARG A 253 9.41 -20.30 8.47
N GLY A 254 8.67 -19.36 7.88
CA GLY A 254 8.90 -17.93 7.94
C GLY A 254 7.85 -17.16 7.14
N ALA A 255 7.85 -15.85 7.29
CA ALA A 255 6.86 -14.98 6.68
C ALA A 255 7.42 -13.62 6.28
N VAL A 256 6.72 -12.95 5.37
CA VAL A 256 7.00 -11.57 4.96
C VAL A 256 5.71 -10.75 4.93
N ALA A 257 5.72 -9.57 5.56
CA ALA A 257 4.60 -8.63 5.59
C ALA A 257 4.98 -7.33 4.87
N ILE A 258 4.27 -6.98 3.79
CA ILE A 258 4.57 -5.82 2.95
C ILE A 258 3.49 -4.76 3.09
N CYS A 259 3.88 -3.55 3.46
CA CYS A 259 3.00 -2.37 3.62
C CYS A 259 1.73 -2.67 4.43
N SER A 260 1.89 -3.34 5.57
CA SER A 260 0.75 -3.60 6.48
C SER A 260 0.20 -2.28 7.02
N PRO A 261 -1.13 -2.11 7.15
CA PRO A 261 -1.72 -0.98 7.85
C PRO A 261 -1.50 -1.00 9.37
N TRP A 262 -1.14 -2.15 9.95
CA TRP A 262 -0.84 -2.39 11.38
C TRP A 262 -1.96 -2.09 12.38
N ASP A 263 -2.41 -0.84 12.42
CA ASP A 263 -3.49 -0.33 13.26
C ASP A 263 -4.55 0.33 12.37
N LEU A 264 -5.71 -0.33 12.27
CA LEU A 264 -6.80 0.08 11.41
C LEU A 264 -7.52 1.33 11.93
N LEU A 265 -7.49 1.60 13.24
CA LEU A 265 -8.05 2.85 13.80
C LEU A 265 -7.17 4.05 13.45
N ILE A 266 -5.85 3.90 13.51
CA ILE A 266 -4.92 4.93 13.05
C ILE A 266 -5.06 5.12 11.54
N GLY A 267 -5.16 4.02 10.79
CA GLY A 267 -5.41 4.03 9.35
C GLY A 267 -6.67 4.79 8.95
N ASP A 268 -7.81 4.52 9.60
CA ASP A 268 -9.08 5.21 9.38
C ASP A 268 -8.98 6.73 9.62
N ARG A 269 -8.35 7.14 10.73
CA ARG A 269 -8.11 8.57 11.01
C ARG A 269 -7.18 9.21 9.99
N PHE A 270 -6.16 8.48 9.54
CA PHE A 270 -5.20 8.97 8.55
C PHE A 270 -5.84 9.16 7.18
N ILE A 271 -6.63 8.18 6.72
CA ILE A 271 -7.22 8.23 5.38
C ILE A 271 -8.26 9.37 5.27
N CYS A 272 -8.82 9.79 6.39
CA CYS A 272 -9.74 10.94 6.47
C CYS A 272 -9.04 12.30 6.64
N ARG A 273 -7.72 12.35 6.86
CA ARG A 273 -7.02 13.55 7.37
C ARG A 273 -6.94 14.71 6.38
N THR A 274 -6.64 14.45 5.11
CA THR A 274 -6.55 15.52 4.09
C THR A 274 -7.33 15.17 2.82
N LEU A 275 -7.54 16.16 1.95
CA LEU A 275 -8.23 15.95 0.68
C LEU A 275 -7.57 14.85 -0.17
N LYS A 276 -6.24 14.74 -0.14
CA LYS A 276 -5.49 13.71 -0.87
C LYS A 276 -5.84 12.31 -0.38
N GLN A 277 -5.79 12.09 0.93
CA GLN A 277 -6.15 10.80 1.51
C GLN A 277 -7.64 10.49 1.31
N LYS A 278 -8.54 11.49 1.37
CA LYS A 278 -9.96 11.28 1.05
C LYS A 278 -10.21 10.80 -0.39
N LEU A 279 -9.34 11.14 -1.35
CA LEU A 279 -9.41 10.58 -2.70
C LEU A 279 -9.10 9.08 -2.69
N TYR A 280 -8.12 8.65 -1.89
CA TYR A 280 -7.80 7.23 -1.71
C TYR A 280 -8.91 6.48 -0.97
N ASP A 281 -9.43 7.04 0.12
CA ASP A 281 -10.59 6.51 0.86
C ASP A 281 -11.76 6.25 -0.11
N LYS A 282 -12.09 7.24 -0.92
CA LYS A 282 -13.14 7.11 -1.94
C LYS A 282 -12.82 6.05 -2.99
N ALA A 283 -11.59 5.97 -3.48
CA ALA A 283 -11.19 4.96 -4.47
C ALA A 283 -11.29 3.54 -3.91
N LEU A 284 -10.84 3.31 -2.67
CA LEU A 284 -10.97 2.04 -1.97
C LEU A 284 -12.44 1.70 -1.67
N THR A 285 -13.24 2.69 -1.29
CA THR A 285 -14.69 2.54 -1.09
C THR A 285 -15.39 2.08 -2.38
N ILE A 286 -15.03 2.66 -3.53
CA ILE A 286 -15.56 2.21 -4.83
C ILE A 286 -15.16 0.76 -5.12
N GLY A 287 -13.93 0.36 -4.79
CA GLY A 287 -13.49 -1.03 -4.89
C GLY A 287 -14.32 -1.98 -4.01
N LEU A 288 -14.59 -1.60 -2.76
CA LEU A 288 -15.42 -2.36 -1.82
C LEU A 288 -16.87 -2.45 -2.28
N GLN A 289 -17.44 -1.37 -2.81
CA GLN A 289 -18.77 -1.36 -3.43
C GLN A 289 -18.81 -2.27 -4.66
N GLY A 290 -17.76 -2.27 -5.49
CA GLY A 290 -17.62 -3.19 -6.61
C GLY A 290 -17.59 -4.65 -6.16
N TYR A 291 -16.82 -4.96 -5.10
CA TYR A 291 -16.83 -6.28 -4.49
C TYR A 291 -18.22 -6.67 -3.97
N ALA A 292 -18.91 -5.76 -3.28
CA ALA A 292 -20.26 -6.03 -2.80
C ALA A 292 -21.27 -6.24 -3.93
N GLN A 293 -21.12 -5.51 -5.04
CA GLN A 293 -21.95 -5.65 -6.23
C GLN A 293 -21.77 -7.00 -6.92
N LEU A 294 -20.56 -7.57 -6.92
CA LEU A 294 -20.31 -8.92 -7.44
C LEU A 294 -21.05 -10.01 -6.65
N HIS A 295 -21.33 -9.75 -5.37
CA HIS A 295 -22.00 -10.68 -4.45
C HIS A 295 -23.27 -10.06 -3.86
N GLU A 296 -23.99 -9.28 -4.67
CA GLU A 296 -25.21 -8.57 -4.28
C GLU A 296 -26.26 -9.50 -3.62
N PRO A 297 -26.55 -10.72 -4.13
CA PRO A 297 -27.54 -11.59 -3.51
C PRO A 297 -27.23 -11.92 -2.04
N GLN A 298 -25.96 -12.08 -1.71
CA GLN A 298 -25.50 -12.38 -0.35
C GLN A 298 -25.55 -11.12 0.52
N PHE A 299 -25.11 -9.97 0.01
CA PHE A 299 -25.14 -8.71 0.77
C PHE A 299 -26.56 -8.17 0.99
N LEU A 300 -27.50 -8.39 0.06
CA LEU A 300 -28.92 -8.08 0.25
C LEU A 300 -29.52 -8.83 1.44
N ARG A 301 -29.07 -10.06 1.67
CA ARG A 301 -29.56 -10.91 2.76
C ARG A 301 -28.85 -10.65 4.08
N LEU A 302 -27.55 -10.37 4.06
CA LEU A 302 -26.69 -10.35 5.25
C LEU A 302 -26.30 -8.95 5.72
N ALA A 303 -26.54 -7.91 4.93
CA ALA A 303 -26.06 -6.56 5.18
C ALA A 303 -27.06 -5.47 4.76
N ASN A 304 -26.72 -4.20 5.01
CA ASN A 304 -27.53 -3.07 4.59
C ASN A 304 -27.13 -2.64 3.17
N TRP A 305 -27.78 -3.22 2.16
CA TRP A 305 -27.50 -2.95 0.75
C TRP A 305 -27.61 -1.47 0.34
N GLU A 306 -28.65 -0.77 0.82
CA GLU A 306 -28.82 0.66 0.52
C GLU A 306 -27.72 1.51 1.17
N GLY A 307 -27.29 1.14 2.37
CA GLY A 307 -26.14 1.75 3.04
C GLY A 307 -24.83 1.52 2.28
N ILE A 308 -24.60 0.30 1.78
CA ILE A 308 -23.44 -0.06 0.96
C ILE A 308 -23.36 0.83 -0.28
N LYS A 309 -24.45 0.93 -1.06
CA LYS A 309 -24.49 1.77 -2.27
C LYS A 309 -24.26 3.26 -2.00
N LYS A 310 -24.65 3.74 -0.82
CA LYS A 310 -24.51 5.15 -0.42
C LYS A 310 -23.19 5.47 0.32
N SER A 311 -22.39 4.45 0.62
CA SER A 311 -21.13 4.60 1.36
C SER A 311 -20.18 5.55 0.62
N ARG A 312 -19.57 6.49 1.36
CA ARG A 312 -18.64 7.49 0.81
C ARG A 312 -17.22 7.33 1.32
N SER A 313 -17.04 6.50 2.34
CA SER A 313 -15.78 6.14 2.97
C SER A 313 -15.72 4.64 3.25
N ILE A 314 -14.52 4.11 3.48
CA ILE A 314 -14.30 2.72 3.90
C ILE A 314 -15.05 2.47 5.21
N ARG A 315 -15.04 3.45 6.11
CA ARG A 315 -15.74 3.39 7.39
C ARG A 315 -17.25 3.25 7.24
N ASP A 316 -17.87 3.96 6.29
CA ASP A 316 -19.29 3.81 5.98
C ASP A 316 -19.59 2.39 5.46
N PHE A 317 -18.75 1.90 4.55
CA PHE A 317 -18.88 0.55 4.00
C PHE A 317 -18.77 -0.48 5.12
N ASP A 318 -17.77 -0.37 5.99
CA ASP A 318 -17.59 -1.28 7.11
C ASP A 318 -18.77 -1.25 8.08
N ASN A 319 -19.36 -0.08 8.32
CA ASN A 319 -20.56 0.05 9.13
C ASN A 319 -21.77 -0.67 8.51
N HIS A 320 -21.95 -0.56 7.20
CA HIS A 320 -23.12 -1.10 6.49
C HIS A 320 -22.97 -2.54 5.99
N ALA A 321 -21.74 -3.03 5.85
CA ALA A 321 -21.43 -4.38 5.37
C ALA A 321 -20.62 -5.17 6.40
N THR A 322 -19.35 -4.79 6.60
CA THR A 322 -18.36 -5.61 7.29
C THR A 322 -18.75 -5.92 8.73
N CYS A 323 -19.28 -4.94 9.47
CA CYS A 323 -19.73 -5.12 10.84
C CYS A 323 -20.94 -6.06 10.92
N LEU A 324 -21.88 -5.97 9.98
CA LEU A 324 -23.07 -6.82 9.98
C LEU A 324 -22.72 -8.26 9.63
N VAL A 325 -21.96 -8.47 8.56
CA VAL A 325 -21.52 -9.79 8.12
C VAL A 325 -20.55 -10.43 9.12
N GLY A 326 -19.60 -9.63 9.62
CA GLY A 326 -18.60 -10.04 10.61
C GLY A 326 -19.13 -10.12 12.04
N LYS A 327 -20.39 -9.71 12.29
CA LYS A 327 -21.03 -9.65 13.61
C LYS A 327 -20.25 -8.83 14.64
N PHE A 328 -19.71 -7.69 14.20
CA PHE A 328 -19.08 -6.70 15.06
C PHE A 328 -20.10 -5.66 15.50
N GLU A 329 -20.05 -5.28 16.79
CA GLU A 329 -20.96 -4.30 17.38
C GLU A 329 -20.79 -2.90 16.78
N THR A 330 -19.54 -2.48 16.55
CA THR A 330 -19.20 -1.19 15.95
C THR A 330 -18.00 -1.32 15.04
N VAL A 331 -17.81 -0.34 14.15
CA VAL A 331 -16.61 -0.25 13.30
C VAL A 331 -15.34 -0.12 14.15
N ASP A 332 -15.39 0.61 15.25
CA ASP A 332 -14.23 0.73 16.15
C ASP A 332 -13.87 -0.60 16.80
N THR A 333 -14.87 -1.39 17.22
CA THR A 333 -14.65 -2.74 17.74
C THR A 333 -14.05 -3.64 16.67
N TYR A 334 -14.54 -3.58 15.43
CA TYR A 334 -13.96 -4.29 14.29
C TYR A 334 -12.49 -3.90 14.06
N TYR A 335 -12.19 -2.60 13.99
CA TYR A 335 -10.82 -2.11 13.76
C TYR A 335 -9.87 -2.48 14.89
N ARG A 336 -10.26 -2.35 16.16
CA ARG A 336 -9.43 -2.78 17.31
C ARG A 336 -9.12 -4.26 17.24
N LYS A 337 -10.14 -5.12 17.07
CA LYS A 337 -9.98 -6.58 17.04
C LYS A 337 -9.23 -7.10 15.81
N SER A 338 -9.23 -6.32 14.73
CA SER A 338 -8.61 -6.71 13.46
C SER A 338 -7.21 -6.14 13.28
N SER A 339 -6.77 -5.21 14.13
CA SER A 339 -5.44 -4.59 14.02
C SER A 339 -4.34 -5.56 14.42
N SER A 340 -3.41 -5.82 13.50
CA SER A 340 -2.28 -6.74 13.72
C SER A 340 -1.26 -6.24 14.74
N THR A 341 -1.23 -4.94 15.04
CA THR A 341 -0.30 -4.33 16.00
C THR A 341 -0.32 -5.03 17.37
N GLN A 342 -1.50 -5.46 17.83
CA GLN A 342 -1.70 -6.11 19.13
C GLN A 342 -1.12 -7.54 19.20
N TYR A 343 -0.78 -8.12 18.05
CA TYR A 343 -0.33 -9.50 17.91
C TYR A 343 1.17 -9.63 17.66
N VAL A 344 1.86 -8.51 17.38
CA VAL A 344 3.29 -8.47 17.06
C VAL A 344 4.16 -9.10 18.15
N GLY A 345 3.81 -8.90 19.42
CA GLY A 345 4.54 -9.48 20.55
C GLY A 345 4.51 -11.02 20.60
N ASN A 346 3.48 -11.65 20.03
CA ASN A 346 3.29 -13.10 20.06
C ASN A 346 3.81 -13.83 18.81
N VAL A 347 4.33 -13.10 17.82
CA VAL A 347 4.89 -13.70 16.61
C VAL A 347 6.13 -14.52 16.98
N ALA A 348 6.04 -15.83 16.78
CA ALA A 348 7.11 -16.77 17.16
C ALA A 348 7.98 -17.24 15.98
N VAL A 349 7.64 -16.85 14.75
CA VAL A 349 8.34 -17.28 13.53
C VAL A 349 9.14 -16.16 12.89
N PRO A 350 10.20 -16.47 12.13
CA PRO A 350 10.93 -15.50 11.34
C PRO A 350 10.01 -14.63 10.47
N LEU A 351 9.96 -13.33 10.74
CA LEU A 351 9.10 -12.40 10.03
C LEU A 351 9.91 -11.16 9.57
N LEU A 352 9.93 -10.94 8.26
CA LEU A 352 10.40 -9.68 7.68
C LEU A 352 9.21 -8.76 7.38
N CYS A 353 9.25 -7.55 7.92
CA CYS A 353 8.24 -6.53 7.67
C CYS A 353 8.85 -5.44 6.79
N ILE A 354 8.21 -5.06 5.67
CA ILE A 354 8.69 -3.99 4.78
C ILE A 354 7.63 -2.89 4.73
N SER A 355 8.02 -1.63 4.98
CA SER A 355 7.11 -0.47 4.90
C SER A 355 7.79 0.75 4.25
N ALA A 356 7.01 1.55 3.53
CA ALA A 356 7.45 2.86 3.02
C ALA A 356 6.92 3.96 3.95
N LEU A 357 7.74 4.95 4.27
CA LEU A 357 7.35 6.06 5.14
C LEU A 357 6.50 7.11 4.43
N ASP A 358 6.51 7.12 3.11
CA ASP A 358 5.67 7.96 2.24
C ASP A 358 4.41 7.24 1.72
N ASP A 359 4.08 6.07 2.27
CA ASP A 359 2.91 5.30 1.85
C ASP A 359 1.61 6.13 2.07
N PRO A 360 0.84 6.40 0.99
CA PRO A 360 -0.34 7.26 1.07
C PRO A 360 -1.56 6.58 1.71
N LEU A 361 -1.49 5.27 1.97
CA LEU A 361 -2.55 4.47 2.60
C LEU A 361 -2.16 4.02 4.01
N CYS A 362 -0.92 3.55 4.20
CA CYS A 362 -0.43 3.00 5.46
C CYS A 362 0.55 3.96 6.13
N THR A 363 0.04 4.76 7.07
CA THR A 363 0.87 5.79 7.75
C THR A 363 1.96 5.20 8.64
N LYS A 364 3.12 5.87 8.68
CA LYS A 364 4.21 5.59 9.64
C LYS A 364 3.79 5.67 11.11
N GLU A 365 2.70 6.38 11.41
CA GLU A 365 2.13 6.50 12.76
C GLU A 365 1.55 5.17 13.27
N ALA A 366 1.16 4.27 12.36
CA ALA A 366 0.59 2.98 12.71
C ALA A 366 1.65 1.88 12.90
N ILE A 367 2.91 2.12 12.49
CA ILE A 367 3.97 1.12 12.55
C ILE A 367 4.33 0.83 14.02
N PRO A 368 4.32 -0.45 14.46
CA PRO A 368 4.67 -0.85 15.83
C PRO A 368 6.18 -0.91 16.03
N TRP A 369 6.81 0.26 16.09
CA TRP A 369 8.26 0.42 16.15
C TRP A 369 8.89 -0.32 17.33
N ASP A 370 8.29 -0.21 18.51
CA ASP A 370 8.84 -0.73 19.75
C ASP A 370 8.55 -2.23 19.90
N GLU A 371 7.37 -2.68 19.49
CA GLU A 371 7.01 -4.10 19.51
C GLU A 371 7.86 -4.89 18.50
N CYS A 372 8.12 -4.34 17.31
CA CYS A 372 9.07 -4.93 16.36
C CYS A 372 10.50 -4.95 16.91
N ARG A 373 10.92 -3.93 17.67
CA ARG A 373 12.25 -3.88 18.30
C ARG A 373 12.36 -4.88 19.46
N ALA A 374 11.29 -5.12 20.18
CA ALA A 374 11.26 -6.05 21.30
C ALA A 374 11.28 -7.52 20.84
N ASN A 375 10.58 -7.85 19.75
CA ASN A 375 10.47 -9.24 19.28
C ASN A 375 11.74 -9.70 18.52
N LYS A 376 12.36 -10.79 18.99
CA LYS A 376 13.58 -11.37 18.40
C LYS A 376 13.37 -12.04 17.04
N ASN A 377 12.13 -12.38 16.70
CA ASN A 377 11.76 -13.05 15.45
C ASN A 377 11.33 -12.08 14.36
N ILE A 378 11.35 -10.77 14.62
CA ILE A 378 10.90 -9.75 13.66
C ILE A 378 12.07 -8.86 13.25
N VAL A 379 12.16 -8.58 11.96
CA VAL A 379 12.95 -7.47 11.44
C VAL A 379 12.04 -6.56 10.63
N LEU A 380 11.99 -5.28 11.01
CA LEU A 380 11.27 -4.23 10.31
C LEU A 380 12.23 -3.43 9.43
N ALA A 381 12.01 -3.48 8.12
CA ALA A 381 12.73 -2.72 7.12
C ALA A 381 11.86 -1.56 6.62
N THR A 382 12.35 -0.34 6.76
CA THR A 382 11.65 0.87 6.28
C THR A 382 12.46 1.62 5.24
N THR A 383 11.76 2.17 4.25
CA THR A 383 12.32 3.02 3.19
C THR A 383 11.61 4.37 3.21
N ASN A 384 12.29 5.47 2.85
CA ASN A 384 11.61 6.78 2.81
C ASN A 384 10.63 6.89 1.63
N HIS A 385 10.87 6.11 0.57
CA HIS A 385 10.08 6.10 -0.64
C HIS A 385 9.58 4.70 -0.97
N GLY A 386 8.44 4.63 -1.65
CA GLY A 386 7.91 3.40 -2.22
C GLY A 386 6.43 3.45 -2.57
N GLY A 387 5.70 4.47 -2.05
CA GLY A 387 4.25 4.51 -2.14
C GLY A 387 3.62 3.24 -1.55
N HIS A 388 2.38 2.94 -1.94
CA HIS A 388 1.72 1.72 -1.47
C HIS A 388 2.01 0.55 -2.42
N LEU A 389 2.81 -0.42 -1.97
CA LEU A 389 3.25 -1.64 -2.71
C LEU A 389 4.05 -1.37 -4.00
N ALA A 390 4.34 -0.13 -4.32
CA ALA A 390 4.75 0.27 -5.66
C ALA A 390 6.25 0.56 -5.80
N PHE A 391 7.13 -0.04 -4.99
CA PHE A 391 8.54 0.35 -4.84
C PHE A 391 9.39 0.12 -6.12
N PHE A 392 9.06 0.82 -7.20
CA PHE A 392 9.67 0.72 -8.51
C PHE A 392 11.08 1.27 -8.48
N GLU A 393 11.97 0.52 -9.10
CA GLU A 393 13.37 0.87 -9.25
C GLU A 393 13.81 0.77 -10.72
N GLY A 394 14.98 1.36 -10.99
CA GLY A 394 15.51 1.45 -12.35
C GLY A 394 14.78 2.48 -13.21
N LEU A 395 15.31 2.75 -14.39
CA LEU A 395 14.76 3.77 -15.30
C LEU A 395 13.50 3.32 -16.02
N THR A 396 13.29 2.01 -16.18
CA THR A 396 12.15 1.42 -16.88
C THR A 396 10.90 1.32 -16.01
N GLY A 397 11.02 1.37 -14.67
CA GLY A 397 9.89 1.15 -13.77
C GLY A 397 9.26 -0.24 -13.90
N SER A 398 10.05 -1.25 -14.29
CA SER A 398 9.58 -2.60 -14.59
C SER A 398 9.92 -3.63 -13.49
N SER A 399 10.46 -3.19 -12.36
CA SER A 399 10.84 -4.05 -11.24
C SER A 399 10.47 -3.39 -9.91
N LEU A 400 10.02 -4.20 -8.96
CA LEU A 400 9.68 -3.79 -7.60
C LEU A 400 10.79 -4.23 -6.65
N TRP A 401 11.41 -3.27 -5.97
CA TRP A 401 12.52 -3.50 -5.04
C TRP A 401 12.15 -4.48 -3.92
N TRP A 402 10.96 -4.32 -3.33
CA TRP A 402 10.53 -5.17 -2.22
C TRP A 402 10.35 -6.63 -2.65
N VAL A 403 10.03 -6.92 -3.92
CA VAL A 403 9.94 -8.30 -4.44
C VAL A 403 11.32 -8.96 -4.40
N ARG A 404 12.37 -8.24 -4.83
CA ARG A 404 13.73 -8.77 -4.76
C ARG A 404 14.20 -8.95 -3.32
N ALA A 405 13.90 -7.99 -2.44
CA ALA A 405 14.22 -8.08 -1.02
C ALA A 405 13.53 -9.28 -0.34
N THR A 406 12.25 -9.51 -0.64
CA THR A 406 11.47 -10.67 -0.19
C THR A 406 12.11 -11.98 -0.66
N ASN A 407 12.46 -12.10 -1.94
CA ASN A 407 13.07 -13.32 -2.48
C ASN A 407 14.46 -13.58 -1.90
N GLU A 408 15.28 -12.54 -1.71
CA GLU A 408 16.60 -12.69 -1.05
C GLU A 408 16.44 -13.16 0.39
N PHE A 409 15.51 -12.57 1.14
CA PHE A 409 15.22 -12.96 2.52
C PHE A 409 14.72 -14.40 2.63
N LEU A 410 13.71 -14.76 1.83
CA LEU A 410 13.14 -16.11 1.84
C LEU A 410 14.17 -17.16 1.41
N GLY A 411 14.97 -16.89 0.39
CA GLY A 411 16.06 -17.77 -0.03
C GLY A 411 17.14 -17.92 1.05
N ALA A 412 17.57 -16.82 1.68
CA ALA A 412 18.51 -16.88 2.79
C ALA A 412 17.96 -17.66 3.99
N LEU A 413 16.69 -17.45 4.31
CA LEU A 413 16.01 -18.15 5.41
C LEU A 413 15.86 -19.64 5.13
N SER A 414 15.43 -20.03 3.92
CA SER A 414 15.23 -21.44 3.54
C SER A 414 16.51 -22.26 3.58
N CYS A 415 17.67 -21.63 3.37
CA CYS A 415 18.98 -22.26 3.45
C CYS A 415 19.61 -22.19 4.85
N SER A 416 18.89 -21.65 5.83
CA SER A 416 19.42 -21.41 7.17
C SER A 416 18.79 -22.34 8.22
N PRO A 417 19.46 -22.58 9.36
CA PRO A 417 18.88 -23.31 10.48
C PRO A 417 17.83 -22.50 11.26
N TYR A 418 17.60 -21.24 10.90
CA TYR A 418 16.70 -20.33 11.60
C TYR A 418 15.24 -20.42 11.14
N MET A 419 14.93 -21.35 10.21
CA MET A 419 13.56 -21.67 9.89
C MET A 419 12.81 -22.11 11.15
N HIS A 420 11.58 -21.63 11.31
CA HIS A 420 10.72 -22.10 12.40
C HIS A 420 10.51 -23.61 12.32
N ILE A 421 10.49 -24.27 13.47
CA ILE A 421 10.10 -25.68 13.59
C ILE A 421 8.82 -25.70 14.41
N GLN A 422 7.73 -26.12 13.79
CA GLN A 422 6.44 -26.24 14.43
C GLN A 422 6.54 -27.15 15.66
N LYS A 423 6.19 -26.62 16.84
CA LYS A 423 6.08 -27.45 18.04
C LYS A 423 4.72 -28.13 18.03
N ILE A 424 4.73 -29.45 17.90
CA ILE A 424 3.53 -30.27 18.10
C ILE A 424 3.48 -30.57 19.60
N GLU A 425 2.54 -29.95 20.31
CA GLU A 425 2.22 -30.41 21.66
C GLU A 425 1.54 -31.77 21.54
N ASP A 426 2.21 -32.84 21.97
CA ASP A 426 1.59 -34.14 22.15
C ASP A 426 0.46 -33.98 23.18
N LYS A 427 -0.79 -34.08 22.73
CA LYS A 427 -1.95 -34.33 23.59
C LYS A 427 -1.89 -35.76 24.15
N ARG A 428 -0.82 -36.10 24.86
CA ARG A 428 -0.76 -37.23 25.77
C ARG A 428 -0.07 -36.74 27.05
N SER A 429 -0.81 -36.82 28.14
CA SER A 429 -0.44 -36.55 29.53
C SER A 429 -0.11 -35.10 29.94
N SER A 430 -1.15 -34.32 30.26
CA SER A 430 -1.34 -33.85 31.65
C SER A 430 -2.77 -33.35 31.84
N GLY A 431 -3.61 -34.17 32.48
CA GLY A 431 -4.86 -33.71 33.04
C GLY A 431 -4.57 -32.72 34.16
N SER A 432 -4.75 -31.43 33.89
CA SER A 432 -4.92 -30.40 34.91
C SER A 432 -5.93 -29.40 34.39
N ARG A 433 -7.13 -29.52 34.96
CA ARG A 433 -8.32 -28.70 34.70
C ARG A 433 -7.97 -27.24 35.00
N LYS A 434 -7.81 -26.40 33.97
CA LYS A 434 -7.89 -24.94 34.13
C LYS A 434 -9.18 -24.46 33.48
N GLN A 435 -10.04 -23.94 34.34
CA GLN A 435 -11.34 -23.36 34.03
C GLN A 435 -11.19 -22.20 33.04
N GLU A 436 -12.06 -22.18 32.04
CA GLU A 436 -12.35 -21.00 31.23
C GLU A 436 -12.94 -19.90 32.13
N PRO A 437 -12.47 -18.64 32.07
CA PRO A 437 -13.27 -17.54 32.57
C PRO A 437 -14.25 -17.13 31.47
N SER A 438 -15.47 -17.67 31.57
CA SER A 438 -16.65 -16.95 31.10
C SER A 438 -16.86 -15.74 32.03
N ILE A 439 -17.09 -14.57 31.46
CA ILE A 439 -18.01 -13.52 31.95
C ILE A 439 -17.97 -12.39 30.90
N ASN A 440 -18.94 -12.45 30.00
CA ASN A 440 -19.61 -11.26 29.48
C ASN A 440 -20.54 -10.78 30.59
N GLN A 441 -20.33 -9.56 31.10
CA GLN A 441 -21.36 -8.71 31.70
C GLN A 441 -20.73 -7.32 31.97
N GLY A 442 -21.13 -6.31 31.19
CA GLY A 442 -21.25 -4.95 31.72
C GLY A 442 -22.66 -4.75 32.30
N PRO A 443 -23.06 -3.55 32.77
CA PRO A 443 -22.29 -2.32 32.93
C PRO A 443 -22.41 -1.72 34.36
N TYR A 444 -21.39 -1.03 34.88
CA TYR A 444 -21.61 0.00 35.91
C TYR A 444 -20.63 1.16 35.75
N LEU A 445 -21.21 2.36 35.68
CA LEU A 445 -20.56 3.63 35.96
C LEU A 445 -19.89 3.56 37.34
N ASN A 446 -18.67 4.09 37.44
CA ASN A 446 -18.29 4.87 38.62
C ASN A 446 -17.76 6.20 38.12
N ILE A 447 -18.59 7.21 38.34
CA ILE A 447 -18.19 8.62 38.40
C ILE A 447 -17.32 8.75 39.65
N ALA A 448 -16.09 9.22 39.46
CA ALA A 448 -15.34 9.91 40.49
C ALA A 448 -14.88 11.24 39.87
N GLU A 449 -14.87 12.26 40.71
CA GLU A 449 -15.38 13.59 40.47
C GLU A 449 -14.28 14.55 40.93
N ASP A 450 -13.21 14.65 40.16
CA ASP A 450 -12.03 15.39 40.60
C ASP A 450 -11.41 16.10 39.40
N GLY A 451 -12.11 17.13 38.95
CA GLY A 451 -11.55 18.11 38.05
C GLY A 451 -10.47 18.93 38.74
N LEU A 452 -9.36 19.18 38.04
CA LEU A 452 -8.69 20.48 38.01
C LEU A 452 -7.61 20.51 36.92
N VAL A 453 -7.79 21.47 36.02
CA VAL A 453 -6.82 21.95 35.04
C VAL A 453 -6.03 23.08 35.69
N ALA A 454 -4.70 23.10 35.53
CA ALA A 454 -3.97 24.37 35.57
C ALA A 454 -2.66 24.30 34.77
N ALA A 455 -2.54 25.24 33.84
CA ALA A 455 -1.31 25.63 33.17
C ALA A 455 -0.48 26.55 34.09
N VAL A 456 0.85 26.51 33.98
CA VAL A 456 1.72 27.54 34.54
C VAL A 456 2.69 28.01 33.46
N LYS A 457 2.43 29.22 32.95
CA LYS A 457 3.42 30.13 32.39
C LYS A 457 3.90 31.03 33.52
N TYR A 458 5.20 31.30 33.58
CA TYR A 458 5.73 32.51 34.21
C TYR A 458 6.66 33.21 33.21
N GLU A 459 6.27 34.43 32.85
CA GLU A 459 7.14 35.51 32.35
C GLU A 459 7.99 36.01 33.53
N LYS A 460 9.30 36.16 33.38
CA LYS A 460 10.04 37.35 32.90
C LYS A 460 10.46 38.22 34.08
N ASP A 461 11.77 38.39 34.24
CA ASP A 461 12.28 39.55 34.93
C ASP A 461 13.47 40.17 34.23
N THR A 462 13.44 41.49 34.31
CA THR A 462 14.16 42.52 33.58
C THR A 462 15.59 42.72 34.09
N ASN A 463 16.51 43.13 33.21
CA ASN A 463 17.31 44.32 33.47
C ASN A 463 17.92 44.91 32.19
N LYS A 464 17.61 46.20 31.98
CA LYS A 464 18.20 47.11 30.99
C LYS A 464 19.46 47.74 31.61
N THR A 465 20.45 48.03 30.77
CA THR A 465 21.26 49.24 30.95
C THR A 465 21.66 49.83 29.59
N THR A 466 21.38 51.14 29.50
CA THR A 466 21.74 52.23 28.57
C THR A 466 23.21 52.22 28.10
N SER A 467 23.71 52.88 27.05
CA SER A 467 23.35 53.99 26.11
C SER A 467 24.40 53.94 24.96
N LYS A 468 24.27 54.52 23.76
CA LYS A 468 24.36 55.97 23.42
C LYS A 468 24.23 56.15 21.90
N GLN A 469 23.67 57.30 21.51
CA GLN A 469 23.43 57.79 20.14
C GLN A 469 24.68 58.34 19.41
N ARG A 470 24.64 58.37 18.06
CA ARG A 470 24.77 59.60 17.23
C ARG A 470 24.57 59.29 15.72
N GLY A 471 23.76 60.09 15.01
CA GLY A 471 23.72 60.18 13.53
C GLY A 471 24.64 61.31 13.01
N PRO A 472 24.53 61.84 11.76
CA PRO A 472 23.62 61.52 10.63
C PRO A 472 24.31 61.37 9.21
N LYS A 473 23.45 61.20 8.17
CA LYS A 473 23.58 61.06 6.68
C LYS A 473 24.44 62.12 5.91
N PRO A 474 24.59 62.17 4.54
CA PRO A 474 24.00 61.40 3.39
C PRO A 474 24.91 61.08 2.14
N LYS A 475 24.39 60.27 1.18
CA LYS A 475 24.30 60.42 -0.31
C LYS A 475 24.77 59.25 -1.21
N GLU A 476 23.86 58.91 -2.15
CA GLU A 476 23.95 58.57 -3.61
C GLU A 476 25.08 57.63 -4.13
N ASP A 477 24.95 56.81 -5.17
CA ASP A 477 23.88 56.23 -5.99
C ASP A 477 24.64 55.43 -7.09
N VAL A 478 24.93 54.14 -6.92
CA VAL A 478 25.55 53.33 -8.00
C VAL A 478 25.15 51.86 -7.88
N THR A 479 23.96 51.48 -8.35
CA THR A 479 23.71 50.10 -8.83
C THR A 479 22.58 50.06 -9.85
N LYS A 480 22.82 50.65 -11.03
CA LYS A 480 22.08 50.37 -12.27
C LYS A 480 23.08 50.11 -13.40
N ARG A 481 23.74 48.96 -13.35
CA ARG A 481 24.41 48.29 -14.47
C ARG A 481 25.00 46.97 -13.97
N SER A 482 24.26 45.87 -14.15
CA SER A 482 24.79 44.48 -14.25
C SER A 482 23.67 43.41 -14.30
N PHE A 483 22.51 43.71 -14.91
CA PHE A 483 21.47 42.69 -15.15
C PHE A 483 21.04 42.58 -16.62
N LYS A 484 21.70 43.32 -17.52
CA LYS A 484 21.38 43.33 -18.95
C LYS A 484 22.43 42.65 -19.85
N GLU A 485 23.52 42.14 -19.28
CA GLU A 485 24.59 41.46 -20.04
C GLU A 485 24.56 39.92 -19.94
N LEU A 486 23.72 39.32 -19.08
CA LEU A 486 23.76 37.87 -18.81
C LEU A 486 22.73 37.03 -19.58
N CYS A 487 22.01 37.62 -20.54
CA CYS A 487 20.95 36.95 -21.30
C CYS A 487 21.21 36.90 -22.81
N ARG A 488 22.47 36.71 -23.24
CA ARG A 488 22.81 36.56 -24.67
C ARG A 488 23.71 35.39 -25.02
N GLN A 489 23.69 34.30 -24.24
CA GLN A 489 24.37 33.06 -24.62
C GLN A 489 23.78 31.88 -23.82
N THR A 490 22.83 31.14 -24.39
CA THR A 490 22.75 29.67 -24.28
C THR A 490 21.54 29.14 -25.07
N ASN A 491 21.84 28.41 -26.14
CA ASN A 491 20.89 27.78 -27.06
C ASN A 491 20.23 26.52 -26.44
N ARG A 492 19.64 26.63 -25.24
CA ARG A 492 19.14 25.48 -24.44
C ARG A 492 17.60 25.41 -24.27
N SER A 493 16.82 26.27 -24.93
CA SER A 493 15.36 26.27 -24.75
C SER A 493 14.61 25.21 -25.57
N VAL A 494 15.17 24.73 -26.68
CA VAL A 494 14.45 23.81 -27.60
C VAL A 494 14.31 22.40 -27.03
N TRP A 495 15.33 21.89 -26.33
CA TRP A 495 15.28 20.55 -25.70
C TRP A 495 14.34 20.49 -24.49
N TRP A 496 14.20 21.59 -23.75
CA TRP A 496 13.26 21.69 -22.64
C TRP A 496 11.80 21.73 -23.11
N LEU A 497 11.53 22.41 -24.23
CA LEU A 497 10.20 22.43 -24.84
C LEU A 497 9.86 21.08 -25.51
N ALA A 498 10.85 20.39 -26.10
CA ALA A 498 10.66 19.03 -26.60
C ALA A 498 10.39 18.02 -25.47
N TYR A 499 11.06 18.15 -24.32
CA TYR A 499 10.83 17.32 -23.14
C TYR A 499 9.45 17.58 -22.52
N ILE A 500 9.05 18.84 -22.36
CA ILE A 500 7.69 19.20 -21.90
C ILE A 500 6.64 18.70 -22.90
N GLY A 501 6.91 18.80 -24.20
CA GLY A 501 6.06 18.26 -25.26
C GLY A 501 5.88 16.74 -25.16
N VAL A 502 6.97 15.99 -24.97
CA VAL A 502 6.92 14.52 -24.84
C VAL A 502 6.20 14.07 -23.56
N VAL A 503 6.47 14.72 -22.42
CA VAL A 503 5.89 14.34 -21.12
C VAL A 503 4.41 14.75 -21.00
N SER A 504 4.01 15.87 -21.60
CA SER A 504 2.61 16.32 -21.59
C SER A 504 1.73 15.63 -22.65
N SER A 505 2.33 15.12 -23.74
CA SER A 505 1.59 14.47 -24.83
C SER A 505 1.37 12.96 -24.64
N PHE A 506 2.16 12.31 -23.78
CA PHE A 506 2.14 10.84 -23.63
C PHE A 506 0.81 10.26 -23.09
N PRO A 507 0.10 10.91 -22.13
CA PRO A 507 -1.21 10.42 -21.68
C PRO A 507 -2.30 10.59 -22.76
N LEU A 508 -2.18 11.60 -23.62
CA LEU A 508 -3.18 11.92 -24.64
C LEU A 508 -2.99 11.11 -25.93
N LEU A 509 -1.74 10.81 -26.33
CA LEU A 509 -1.48 9.91 -27.46
C LEU A 509 -1.90 8.46 -27.18
N GLY A 510 -1.73 7.99 -25.94
CA GLY A 510 -2.21 6.66 -25.53
C GLY A 510 -3.74 6.53 -25.60
N MET A 511 -4.47 7.58 -25.22
CA MET A 511 -5.93 7.62 -25.36
C MET A 511 -6.39 7.69 -26.82
N LEU A 512 -5.69 8.46 -27.67
CA LEU A 512 -6.03 8.59 -29.09
C LEU A 512 -5.75 7.30 -29.87
N LEU A 513 -4.63 6.62 -29.58
CA LEU A 513 -4.31 5.31 -30.16
C LEU A 513 -5.32 4.24 -29.72
N ASN A 514 -5.71 4.20 -28.44
CA ASN A 514 -6.69 3.23 -27.95
C ASN A 514 -8.10 3.48 -28.54
N TYR A 515 -8.47 4.74 -28.78
CA TYR A 515 -9.71 5.12 -29.47
C TYR A 515 -9.70 4.70 -30.96
N ILE A 516 -8.57 4.87 -31.65
CA ILE A 516 -8.41 4.48 -33.07
C ILE A 516 -8.39 2.94 -33.21
N PHE A 517 -7.72 2.21 -32.31
CA PHE A 517 -7.68 0.75 -32.34
C PHE A 517 -8.99 0.08 -31.93
N ARG A 518 -9.77 0.67 -30.99
CA ARG A 518 -11.13 0.18 -30.66
C ARG A 518 -12.12 0.33 -31.81
N LYS A 519 -11.95 1.33 -32.68
CA LYS A 519 -12.84 1.53 -33.84
C LYS A 519 -12.60 0.51 -34.97
N LYS A 520 -11.45 -0.19 -34.96
CA LYS A 520 -11.12 -1.27 -35.91
C LYS A 520 -11.62 -2.66 -35.51
N GLN A 521 -12.25 -2.82 -34.35
CA GLN A 521 -12.81 -4.09 -33.86
C GLN A 521 -14.34 -4.00 -33.62
N ARG A 522 -15.10 -3.53 -34.62
CA ARG A 522 -16.53 -3.85 -34.69
C ARG A 522 -16.69 -5.15 -35.48
N PRO A 523 -17.48 -6.14 -34.99
CA PRO A 523 -17.71 -7.37 -35.73
C PRO A 523 -18.50 -7.07 -36.99
N THR A 524 -17.99 -7.55 -38.13
CA THR A 524 -18.75 -7.69 -39.37
C THR A 524 -19.91 -8.64 -39.11
N THR A 525 -21.12 -8.09 -39.07
CA THR A 525 -22.36 -8.86 -39.18
C THR A 525 -22.42 -9.49 -40.56
N THR A 526 -22.14 -10.79 -40.66
CA THR A 526 -22.51 -11.60 -41.82
C THR A 526 -23.96 -12.04 -41.67
N SER A 527 -24.77 -11.63 -42.64
CA SER A 527 -26.13 -12.09 -42.85
C SER A 527 -26.15 -13.16 -43.94
N LYS A 528 -27.04 -14.15 -43.77
CA LYS A 528 -27.53 -15.18 -44.72
C LYS A 528 -26.49 -16.27 -45.08
N SER A 529 -26.82 -17.55 -45.15
CA SER A 529 -28.08 -18.27 -45.43
C SER A 529 -28.34 -19.42 -44.48
#